data_AF-A0A7T5RAE1-F1
#
_entry.id   AF-A0A7T5RAE1-F1
#
_cell.length_a   1.000
_cell.length_b   1.000
_cell.length_c   1.000
_cell.angle_alpha   90.00
_cell.angle_beta   90.00
_cell.angle_gamma   90.00
#
_symmetry.space_group_name_H-M   'P 1'
#
loop_
_entity.id
_entity.type
_entity.pdbx_description
1 polymer ?
#
loop_
_entity_poly.entity_id
_entity_poly.type
_entity_poly.pdbx_seq_one_letter_code
_entity_poly.pdbx_strand_id
1 'polypeptide(L)'
;MISFFFGRGYNFEAHIVLTINKFYIAVFLFLLIVIPFITFTLQKKSSEPSVTNFIPTIAPSATEKTTATITEFVPVSESPQDNQQLTPPPFYPGLSWTLVDKQELKKSIGDYKVHYSSKNHDGNFSLSGKEWVGVKQKISQVELNKMEGDFTNYYNDKLTKLGWESSTETNGFLLQSIAADGPSGGIWGYVKVENETTLEAIILQKETPTSLFSPPEGDPDPCPCDITFRIFVSNPQDLTKVLPTSP
;
A
#
# COMPACT_ATOMS: atom_id res chain seq x y z
N MET A 1 41.30 -32.12 41.20
CA MET A 1 42.52 -31.85 40.41
C MET A 1 42.08 -31.00 39.23
N ILE A 2 42.20 -29.67 39.36
CA ILE A 2 41.73 -28.69 38.37
C ILE A 2 42.98 -28.16 37.68
N SER A 3 43.14 -28.48 36.40
CA SER A 3 44.21 -27.94 35.56
C SER A 3 43.67 -26.73 34.80
N PHE A 4 44.29 -25.58 35.06
CA PHE A 4 44.17 -24.36 34.27
C PHE A 4 44.91 -24.53 32.94
N PHE A 5 44.25 -24.18 31.83
CA PHE A 5 44.92 -23.85 30.57
C PHE A 5 44.77 -22.36 30.30
N PHE A 6 45.83 -21.60 30.57
CA PHE A 6 46.08 -20.30 29.95
C PHE A 6 46.80 -20.55 28.63
N GLY A 7 46.31 -19.95 27.53
CA GLY A 7 46.96 -20.10 26.23
C GLY A 7 46.52 -19.08 25.18
N ARG A 8 47.36 -18.05 25.02
CA ARG A 8 47.57 -17.20 23.83
C ARG A 8 46.53 -16.12 23.50
N GLY A 9 46.82 -14.91 24.00
CA GLY A 9 46.53 -13.68 23.28
C GLY A 9 47.61 -13.44 22.22
N TYR A 10 47.19 -13.22 20.97
CA TYR A 10 48.00 -12.60 19.92
C TYR A 10 47.06 -11.97 18.86
N ASN A 11 47.27 -10.66 18.62
CA ASN A 11 47.05 -9.94 17.36
C ASN A 11 45.62 -9.81 16.77
N PHE A 12 44.64 -9.27 17.51
CA PHE A 12 43.36 -8.88 16.89
C PHE A 12 43.23 -7.37 16.56
N GLU A 13 44.05 -6.50 17.18
CA GLU A 13 43.85 -5.04 17.02
C GLU A 13 44.40 -4.46 15.71
N ALA A 14 45.43 -5.06 15.08
CA ALA A 14 46.04 -4.50 13.88
C ALA A 14 45.18 -4.65 12.61
N HIS A 15 44.28 -5.65 12.57
CA HIS A 15 43.43 -5.89 11.40
C HIS A 15 42.21 -4.96 11.33
N ILE A 16 41.70 -4.51 12.47
CA ILE A 16 40.50 -3.64 12.52
C ILE A 16 40.83 -2.24 12.02
N VAL A 17 41.98 -1.67 12.40
CA VAL A 17 42.39 -0.31 11.99
C VAL A 17 42.61 -0.20 10.47
N LEU A 18 43.18 -1.24 9.85
CA LEU A 18 43.44 -1.27 8.41
C LEU A 18 42.15 -1.38 7.57
N THR A 19 41.11 -2.00 8.12
CA THR A 19 39.84 -2.22 7.40
C THR A 19 38.97 -0.97 7.42
N ILE A 20 38.96 -0.23 8.55
CA ILE A 20 38.23 1.03 8.68
C ILE A 20 38.78 2.08 7.70
N ASN A 21 40.11 2.18 7.57
CA ASN A 21 40.73 3.19 6.72
C ASN A 21 40.40 2.97 5.22
N LYS A 22 40.33 1.71 4.77
CA LYS A 22 39.94 1.41 3.37
C LYS A 22 38.48 1.74 3.06
N PHE A 23 37.58 1.55 4.03
CA PHE A 23 36.17 1.88 3.86
C PHE A 23 35.94 3.39 3.75
N TYR A 24 36.59 4.19 4.60
CA TYR A 24 36.50 5.66 4.53
C TYR A 24 37.07 6.22 3.23
N ILE A 25 38.19 5.67 2.72
CA ILE A 25 38.76 6.09 1.43
C ILE A 25 37.80 5.77 0.27
N ALA A 26 37.14 4.61 0.28
CA ALA A 26 36.18 4.23 -0.76
C ALA A 26 34.93 5.13 -0.74
N VAL A 27 34.38 5.43 0.44
CA VAL A 27 33.22 6.34 0.58
C VAL A 27 33.58 7.77 0.17
N PHE A 28 34.77 8.26 0.53
CA PHE A 28 35.21 9.60 0.17
C PHE A 28 35.46 9.75 -1.34
N LEU A 29 36.06 8.74 -1.99
CA LEU A 29 36.21 8.70 -3.45
C LEU A 29 34.87 8.64 -4.17
N PHE A 30 33.90 7.88 -3.66
CA PHE A 30 32.55 7.82 -4.23
C PHE A 30 31.83 9.17 -4.15
N LEU A 31 31.91 9.86 -3.00
CA LEU A 31 31.33 11.20 -2.82
C LEU A 31 31.96 12.24 -3.77
N LEU A 32 33.28 12.20 -3.98
CA LEU A 32 33.97 13.10 -4.92
C LEU A 32 33.55 12.90 -6.38
N ILE A 33 33.14 11.69 -6.77
CA ILE A 33 32.70 11.41 -8.15
C ILE A 33 31.21 11.75 -8.35
N VAL A 34 30.37 11.48 -7.35
CA VAL A 34 28.91 11.63 -7.48
C VAL A 34 28.45 13.08 -7.33
N ILE A 35 29.05 13.86 -6.42
CA ILE A 35 28.65 15.26 -6.17
C ILE A 35 28.74 16.15 -7.43
N PRO A 36 29.80 16.12 -8.26
CA PRO A 36 29.84 16.95 -9.47
C PRO A 36 28.88 16.46 -10.58
N PHE A 37 28.46 15.20 -10.57
CA PHE A 37 27.48 14.69 -11.54
C PHE A 37 26.06 15.18 -11.24
N ILE A 38 25.72 15.35 -9.96
CA ILE A 38 24.41 15.89 -9.54
C ILE A 38 24.31 17.39 -9.83
N THR A 39 25.40 18.16 -9.68
CA THR A 39 25.39 19.59 -10.02
C THR A 39 25.30 19.83 -11.53
N PHE A 40 25.86 18.96 -12.37
CA PHE A 40 25.79 19.09 -13.83
C PHE A 40 24.39 18.81 -14.40
N THR A 41 23.57 17.99 -13.74
CA THR A 41 22.21 17.68 -14.22
C THR A 41 21.19 18.79 -13.92
N LEU A 42 21.46 19.69 -12.97
CA LEU A 42 20.54 20.76 -12.60
C LEU A 42 20.60 22.02 -13.48
N GLN A 43 21.61 22.19 -14.35
CA GLN A 43 21.71 23.38 -15.21
C GLN A 43 21.00 23.27 -16.57
N LYS A 44 20.43 22.12 -16.95
CA LYS A 44 19.90 21.92 -18.31
C LYS A 44 18.38 22.04 -18.47
N LYS A 45 17.70 22.84 -17.63
CA LYS A 45 16.26 23.08 -17.77
C LYS A 45 15.88 24.54 -17.46
N SER A 46 16.30 25.47 -18.31
CA SER A 46 15.70 26.81 -18.35
C SER A 46 15.92 27.47 -19.72
N SER A 47 14.99 27.22 -20.64
CA SER A 47 14.66 28.11 -21.75
C SER A 47 13.44 27.57 -22.49
N GLU A 48 12.25 27.86 -21.96
CA GLU A 48 11.03 27.81 -22.77
C GLU A 48 10.71 29.22 -23.29
N PRO A 49 10.32 29.35 -24.58
CA PRO A 49 9.97 30.62 -25.19
C PRO A 49 8.61 31.13 -24.71
N SER A 50 8.54 32.44 -24.50
CA SER A 50 7.34 33.21 -24.16
C SER A 50 6.23 32.96 -25.20
N VAL A 51 5.11 32.38 -24.76
CA VAL A 51 3.91 32.16 -25.59
C VAL A 51 3.01 33.38 -25.48
N THR A 52 2.77 33.99 -26.64
CA THR A 52 1.87 35.12 -26.89
C THR A 52 0.43 34.80 -26.49
N ASN A 53 -0.18 35.70 -25.71
CA ASN A 53 -1.60 35.67 -25.35
C ASN A 53 -2.49 35.74 -26.61
N PHE A 54 -3.10 34.61 -26.98
CA PHE A 54 -4.31 34.61 -27.79
C PHE A 54 -5.51 34.63 -26.85
N ILE A 55 -6.37 35.64 -27.02
CA ILE A 55 -7.69 35.72 -26.38
C ILE A 55 -8.66 34.98 -27.31
N PRO A 56 -9.14 33.77 -26.96
CA PRO A 56 -10.23 33.15 -27.70
C PRO A 56 -11.56 33.79 -27.29
N THR A 57 -12.27 34.34 -28.26
CA THR A 57 -13.68 34.71 -28.15
C THR A 57 -14.50 33.44 -27.95
N ILE A 58 -15.03 33.26 -26.75
CA ILE A 58 -15.90 32.14 -26.40
C ILE A 58 -17.31 32.45 -26.91
N ALA A 59 -17.78 31.67 -27.89
CA ALA A 59 -19.19 31.60 -28.26
C ALA A 59 -19.97 30.87 -27.15
N PRO A 60 -21.20 31.29 -26.81
CA PRO A 60 -22.00 30.62 -25.79
C PRO A 60 -22.44 29.24 -26.30
N SER A 61 -21.77 28.19 -25.80
CA SER A 61 -22.15 26.81 -26.03
C SER A 61 -23.34 26.45 -25.14
N ALA A 62 -24.38 25.90 -25.75
CA ALA A 62 -25.63 25.52 -25.10
C ALA A 62 -25.38 24.54 -23.95
N THR A 63 -25.96 24.87 -22.79
CA THR A 63 -25.96 24.04 -21.59
C THR A 63 -26.84 22.82 -21.81
N GLU A 64 -26.24 21.71 -22.22
CA GLU A 64 -26.90 20.41 -22.19
C GLU A 64 -26.80 19.85 -20.77
N LYS A 65 -27.94 19.88 -20.07
CA LYS A 65 -28.11 19.46 -18.68
C LYS A 65 -28.08 17.93 -18.61
N THR A 66 -26.88 17.35 -18.65
CA THR A 66 -26.71 15.90 -18.40
C THR A 66 -27.02 15.62 -16.94
N THR A 67 -28.22 15.10 -16.73
CA THR A 67 -28.70 14.63 -15.43
C THR A 67 -28.00 13.30 -15.15
N ALA A 68 -26.93 13.35 -14.35
CA ALA A 68 -26.31 12.16 -13.79
C ALA A 68 -27.38 11.44 -12.95
N THR A 69 -27.78 10.26 -13.40
CA THR A 69 -28.64 9.37 -12.62
C THR A 69 -27.79 8.81 -11.50
N ILE A 70 -27.90 9.43 -10.33
CA ILE A 70 -27.31 8.93 -9.09
C ILE A 70 -28.16 7.73 -8.68
N THR A 71 -27.64 6.53 -8.91
CA THR A 71 -28.23 5.31 -8.34
C THR A 71 -28.01 5.36 -6.83
N GLU A 72 -29.01 5.82 -6.11
CA GLU A 72 -29.08 5.81 -4.65
C GLU A 72 -29.10 4.34 -4.18
N PHE A 73 -28.03 3.92 -3.51
CA PHE A 73 -27.93 2.57 -2.96
C PHE A 73 -28.84 2.47 -1.73
N VAL A 74 -29.93 1.72 -1.85
CA VAL A 74 -30.82 1.38 -0.74
C VAL A 74 -30.06 0.46 0.23
N PRO A 75 -30.06 0.73 1.55
CA PRO A 75 -29.44 -0.15 2.53
C PRO A 75 -30.17 -1.51 2.55
N VAL A 76 -29.44 -2.56 2.17
CA VAL A 76 -29.94 -3.93 2.18
C VAL A 76 -30.11 -4.39 3.62
N SER A 77 -31.36 -4.73 3.98
CA SER A 77 -31.75 -5.31 5.25
C SER A 77 -31.00 -6.63 5.48
N GLU A 78 -30.33 -6.74 6.63
CA GLU A 78 -29.58 -7.93 7.06
C GLU A 78 -30.54 -9.13 7.22
N SER A 79 -30.43 -10.11 6.33
CA SER A 79 -31.08 -11.42 6.44
C SER A 79 -30.23 -12.37 7.30
N PRO A 80 -30.83 -13.32 8.04
CA PRO A 80 -30.09 -14.23 8.91
C PRO A 80 -29.08 -15.07 8.13
N GLN A 81 -27.87 -15.16 8.69
CA GLN A 81 -26.71 -15.86 8.15
C GLN A 81 -26.97 -17.36 8.02
N ASP A 82 -27.09 -17.85 6.78
CA ASP A 82 -26.89 -19.26 6.47
C ASP A 82 -26.06 -19.38 5.18
N ASN A 83 -25.00 -20.16 5.29
CA ASN A 83 -23.88 -20.41 4.38
C ASN A 83 -22.79 -19.33 4.23
N GLN A 84 -21.59 -19.77 4.62
CA GLN A 84 -20.26 -19.23 4.40
C GLN A 84 -20.05 -18.90 2.93
N GLN A 85 -20.51 -17.74 2.50
CA GLN A 85 -20.21 -17.22 1.17
C GLN A 85 -19.05 -16.23 1.32
N LEU A 86 -18.07 -16.28 0.41
CA LEU A 86 -16.97 -15.30 0.25
C LEU A 86 -17.47 -13.91 -0.17
N THR A 87 -18.58 -13.45 0.42
CA THR A 87 -19.12 -12.14 0.10
C THR A 87 -18.31 -11.11 0.89
N PRO A 88 -17.60 -10.19 0.21
CA PRO A 88 -16.92 -9.10 0.89
C PRO A 88 -17.95 -8.24 1.64
N PRO A 89 -17.58 -7.60 2.76
CA PRO A 89 -18.49 -6.71 3.48
C PRO A 89 -18.86 -5.51 2.60
N PRO A 90 -19.99 -4.83 2.90
CA PRO A 90 -20.35 -3.59 2.24
C PRO A 90 -19.24 -2.54 2.36
N PHE A 91 -19.12 -1.68 1.35
CA PHE A 91 -18.12 -0.61 1.39
C PHE A 91 -18.36 0.36 2.55
N TYR A 92 -17.27 0.93 3.07
CA TYR A 92 -17.32 1.93 4.12
C TYR A 92 -18.20 3.13 3.68
N PRO A 93 -19.29 3.42 4.40
CA PRO A 93 -20.31 4.38 3.96
C PRO A 93 -19.86 5.84 4.03
N GLY A 94 -18.73 6.13 4.69
CA GLY A 94 -18.18 7.48 4.79
C GLY A 94 -17.53 8.00 3.50
N LEU A 95 -17.50 7.20 2.44
CA LEU A 95 -16.86 7.53 1.16
C LEU A 95 -17.75 7.18 -0.03
N SER A 96 -17.57 7.92 -1.13
CA SER A 96 -18.12 7.56 -2.44
C SER A 96 -17.07 6.76 -3.21
N TRP A 97 -17.43 5.54 -3.60
CA TRP A 97 -16.51 4.58 -4.20
C TRP A 97 -16.64 4.57 -5.71
N THR A 98 -15.50 4.62 -6.40
CA THR A 98 -15.43 4.49 -7.85
C THR A 98 -14.62 3.25 -8.19
N LEU A 99 -15.14 2.41 -9.08
CA LEU A 99 -14.40 1.28 -9.63
C LEU A 99 -13.28 1.81 -10.54
N VAL A 100 -12.07 1.30 -10.36
CA VAL A 100 -10.91 1.74 -11.13
C VAL A 100 -10.63 0.80 -12.28
N ASP A 101 -10.39 1.36 -13.47
CA ASP A 101 -9.80 0.60 -14.57
C ASP A 101 -8.28 0.49 -14.32
N LYS A 102 -7.75 -0.74 -14.36
CA LYS A 102 -6.33 -1.02 -14.10
C LYS A 102 -5.39 -0.22 -15.01
N GLN A 103 -5.84 0.20 -16.19
CA GLN A 103 -5.03 0.99 -17.12
C GLN A 103 -4.75 2.42 -16.62
N GLU A 104 -5.58 2.95 -15.72
CA GLU A 104 -5.47 4.34 -15.26
C GLU A 104 -4.50 4.49 -14.06
N LEU A 105 -4.18 3.39 -13.38
CA LEU A 105 -3.31 3.39 -12.22
C LEU A 105 -1.85 3.12 -12.61
N LYS A 106 -0.94 3.99 -12.17
CA LYS A 106 0.50 3.72 -12.25
C LYS A 106 0.92 2.48 -11.44
N LYS A 107 0.16 2.14 -10.40
CA LYS A 107 0.39 0.98 -9.53
C LYS A 107 -0.93 0.47 -8.96
N SER A 108 -1.32 -0.75 -9.31
CA SER A 108 -2.51 -1.42 -8.78
C SER A 108 -2.18 -2.04 -7.42
N ILE A 109 -3.10 -1.94 -6.45
CA ILE A 109 -2.92 -2.70 -5.19
C ILE A 109 -3.22 -4.19 -5.38
N GLY A 110 -3.88 -4.57 -6.48
CA GLY A 110 -3.98 -5.98 -6.87
C GLY A 110 -2.65 -6.62 -7.25
N ASP A 111 -1.60 -5.83 -7.45
CA ASP A 111 -0.27 -6.34 -7.79
C ASP A 111 0.47 -6.87 -6.53
N TYR A 112 -0.04 -6.54 -5.34
CA TYR A 112 0.45 -7.11 -4.10
C TYR A 112 0.17 -8.60 -4.05
N LYS A 113 1.16 -9.36 -3.58
CA LYS A 113 1.15 -10.81 -3.62
C LYS A 113 0.75 -11.38 -2.27
N VAL A 114 0.03 -12.49 -2.28
CA VAL A 114 -0.15 -13.33 -1.10
C VAL A 114 1.13 -14.10 -0.88
N HIS A 115 1.65 -14.05 0.34
CA HIS A 115 2.81 -14.81 0.75
C HIS A 115 2.35 -16.17 1.28
N TYR A 116 3.09 -17.23 0.98
CA TYR A 116 2.84 -18.55 1.54
C TYR A 116 4.14 -19.13 2.09
N SER A 117 4.05 -19.84 3.21
CA SER A 117 5.18 -20.53 3.80
C SER A 117 4.79 -21.88 4.40
N SER A 118 5.71 -22.82 4.37
CA SER A 118 5.65 -24.13 5.01
C SER A 118 7.06 -24.52 5.46
N LYS A 119 7.22 -25.72 6.04
CA LYS A 119 8.54 -26.22 6.47
C LYS A 119 9.60 -26.23 5.35
N ASN A 120 9.19 -26.50 4.11
CA ASN A 120 10.11 -26.73 2.98
C ASN A 120 9.88 -25.80 1.78
N HIS A 121 8.86 -24.94 1.84
CA HIS A 121 8.50 -24.05 0.74
C HIS A 121 8.19 -22.66 1.26
N ASP A 122 8.69 -21.66 0.55
CA ASP A 122 8.39 -20.26 0.77
C ASP A 122 8.17 -19.60 -0.58
N GLY A 123 7.18 -18.72 -0.70
CA GLY A 123 6.88 -18.11 -1.98
C GLY A 123 5.75 -17.10 -1.95
N ASN A 124 5.35 -16.69 -3.15
CA ASN A 124 4.28 -15.74 -3.34
C ASN A 124 3.56 -15.98 -4.65
N PHE A 125 2.26 -15.66 -4.67
CA PHE A 125 1.46 -15.66 -5.89
C PHE A 125 0.63 -14.38 -5.98
N SER A 126 0.37 -13.96 -7.22
CA SER A 126 -0.45 -12.78 -7.51
C SER A 126 -1.92 -13.15 -7.58
N LEU A 127 -2.79 -12.21 -7.22
CA LEU A 127 -4.24 -12.36 -7.31
C LEU A 127 -4.79 -11.51 -8.46
N SER A 128 -5.84 -12.00 -9.10
CA SER A 128 -6.68 -11.19 -9.97
C SER A 128 -7.86 -10.66 -9.17
N GLY A 129 -8.47 -9.54 -9.60
CA GLY A 129 -9.55 -8.92 -8.83
C GLY A 129 -9.90 -7.54 -9.34
N LYS A 130 -10.76 -6.87 -8.57
CA LYS A 130 -11.28 -5.53 -8.83
C LYS A 130 -10.79 -4.56 -7.76
N GLU A 131 -10.65 -3.30 -8.13
CA GLU A 131 -10.17 -2.25 -7.24
C GLU A 131 -11.13 -1.07 -7.23
N TRP A 132 -11.36 -0.51 -6.04
CA TRP A 132 -12.19 0.67 -5.82
C TRP A 132 -11.40 1.73 -5.07
N VAL A 133 -11.62 2.98 -5.46
CA VAL A 133 -11.01 4.16 -4.84
C VAL A 133 -12.11 5.03 -4.24
N GLY A 134 -11.88 5.46 -3.00
CA GLY A 134 -12.65 6.49 -2.32
C GLY A 134 -11.72 7.63 -1.92
N VAL A 135 -12.04 8.86 -2.34
CA VAL A 135 -11.23 10.04 -2.03
C VAL A 135 -12.06 11.01 -1.20
N LYS A 136 -11.44 11.57 -0.17
CA LYS A 136 -11.96 12.70 0.57
C LYS A 136 -10.96 13.83 0.50
N GLN A 137 -11.41 15.00 0.03
CA GLN A 137 -10.57 16.16 -0.16
C GLN A 137 -10.85 17.24 0.87
N LYS A 138 -9.85 18.08 1.10
CA LYS A 138 -9.94 19.29 1.93
C LYS A 138 -10.48 19.05 3.34
N ILE A 139 -10.00 18.00 3.99
CA ILE A 139 -10.38 17.69 5.37
C ILE A 139 -9.38 18.27 6.37
N SER A 140 -9.87 18.58 7.56
CA SER A 140 -9.01 18.98 8.68
C SER A 140 -8.19 17.78 9.18
N GLN A 141 -7.08 18.03 9.88
CA GLN A 141 -6.31 16.96 10.52
C GLN A 141 -7.14 16.10 11.49
N VAL A 142 -8.09 16.73 12.21
CA VAL A 142 -8.99 16.02 13.14
C VAL A 142 -9.92 15.08 12.38
N GLU A 143 -10.48 15.54 11.26
CA GLU A 143 -11.33 14.72 10.39
C GLU A 143 -10.54 13.61 9.70
N LEU A 144 -9.30 13.88 9.28
CA LEU A 144 -8.37 12.88 8.74
C LEU A 144 -8.14 11.74 9.74
N ASN A 145 -7.71 12.07 10.96
CA ASN A 145 -7.45 11.08 12.01
C ASN A 145 -8.72 10.26 12.34
N LYS A 146 -9.87 10.93 12.39
CA LYS A 146 -11.17 10.28 12.62
C LYS A 146 -11.52 9.32 11.48
N MET A 147 -11.37 9.75 10.24
CA MET A 147 -11.71 8.94 9.07
C MET A 147 -10.80 7.73 8.94
N GLU A 148 -9.50 7.88 9.21
CA GLU A 148 -8.57 6.74 9.26
C GLU A 148 -8.98 5.71 10.32
N GLY A 149 -9.29 6.17 11.54
CA GLY A 149 -9.73 5.30 12.61
C GLY A 149 -11.05 4.59 12.29
N ASP A 150 -12.05 5.35 11.82
CA ASP A 150 -13.37 4.81 11.46
C ASP A 150 -13.26 3.78 10.33
N PHE A 151 -12.45 4.06 9.29
CA PHE A 151 -12.23 3.15 8.17
C PHE A 151 -11.58 1.84 8.62
N THR A 152 -10.49 1.92 9.38
CA THR A 152 -9.77 0.73 9.87
C THR A 152 -10.66 -0.10 10.80
N ASN A 153 -11.35 0.54 11.75
CA ASN A 153 -12.23 -0.15 12.68
C ASN A 153 -13.43 -0.80 11.98
N TYR A 154 -14.02 -0.13 10.99
CA TYR A 154 -15.13 -0.66 10.22
C TYR A 154 -14.78 -1.97 9.52
N TYR A 155 -13.68 -2.00 8.76
CA TYR A 155 -13.29 -3.22 8.07
C TYR A 155 -12.79 -4.30 9.02
N ASN A 156 -12.04 -3.93 10.06
CA ASN A 156 -11.59 -4.91 11.03
C ASN A 156 -12.78 -5.61 11.72
N ASP A 157 -13.79 -4.87 12.17
CA ASP A 157 -14.99 -5.43 12.79
C ASP A 157 -15.79 -6.31 11.80
N LYS A 158 -16.06 -5.79 10.59
CA LYS A 158 -16.87 -6.51 9.61
C LYS A 158 -16.18 -7.76 9.07
N LEU A 159 -14.89 -7.71 8.77
CA LEU A 159 -14.14 -8.82 8.19
C LEU A 159 -13.90 -9.93 9.21
N THR A 160 -13.46 -9.58 10.43
CA THR A 160 -13.21 -10.59 11.47
C THR A 160 -14.49 -11.32 11.88
N LYS A 161 -15.63 -10.63 11.98
CA LYS A 161 -16.95 -11.26 12.19
C LYS A 161 -17.35 -12.23 11.09
N LEU A 162 -16.86 -12.03 9.87
CA LEU A 162 -17.10 -12.90 8.72
C LEU A 162 -16.01 -14.00 8.57
N GLY A 163 -15.09 -14.11 9.53
CA GLY A 163 -14.02 -15.11 9.54
C GLY A 163 -12.87 -14.83 8.58
N TRP A 164 -12.67 -13.56 8.21
CA TRP A 164 -11.49 -13.14 7.46
C TRP A 164 -10.36 -12.78 8.41
N GLU A 165 -9.14 -13.21 8.08
CA GLU A 165 -7.97 -13.10 8.96
C GLU A 165 -6.78 -12.53 8.18
N SER A 166 -5.80 -11.93 8.85
CA SER A 166 -4.57 -11.44 8.18
C SER A 166 -3.67 -12.57 7.69
N SER A 167 -3.83 -13.76 8.27
CA SER A 167 -3.19 -15.00 7.87
C SER A 167 -4.07 -16.19 8.19
N THR A 168 -3.97 -17.27 7.42
CA THR A 168 -4.70 -18.52 7.66
C THR A 168 -3.85 -19.72 7.27
N GLU A 169 -4.08 -20.87 7.90
CA GLU A 169 -3.38 -22.11 7.58
C GLU A 169 -4.30 -23.06 6.81
N THR A 170 -3.81 -23.58 5.68
CA THR A 170 -4.52 -24.61 4.90
C THR A 170 -3.52 -25.56 4.26
N ASN A 171 -3.82 -26.87 4.27
CA ASN A 171 -2.97 -27.90 3.68
C ASN A 171 -1.48 -27.84 4.12
N GLY A 172 -1.23 -27.41 5.36
CA GLY A 172 0.14 -27.27 5.90
C GLY A 172 0.92 -26.05 5.38
N PHE A 173 0.24 -25.11 4.70
CA PHE A 173 0.78 -23.81 4.32
C PHE A 173 0.14 -22.71 5.15
N LEU A 174 0.98 -21.85 5.73
CA LEU A 174 0.57 -20.56 6.27
C LEU A 174 0.47 -19.56 5.10
N LEU A 175 -0.72 -19.04 4.87
CA LEU A 175 -1.00 -18.00 3.88
C LEU A 175 -1.11 -16.68 4.61
N GLN A 176 -0.33 -15.68 4.19
CA GLN A 176 -0.29 -14.37 4.83
C GLN A 176 -0.56 -13.26 3.82
N SER A 177 -1.45 -12.35 4.18
CA SER A 177 -1.70 -11.13 3.40
C SER A 177 -0.61 -10.10 3.63
N ILE A 178 -0.57 -9.07 2.79
CA ILE A 178 0.36 -7.96 2.99
C ILE A 178 0.00 -7.15 4.24
N ALA A 179 1.01 -6.65 4.95
CA ALA A 179 0.88 -5.60 5.95
C ALA A 179 2.14 -4.71 5.92
N ALA A 180 1.96 -3.42 5.71
CA ALA A 180 3.04 -2.43 5.73
C ALA A 180 2.49 -1.05 6.05
N ASP A 181 3.18 -0.32 6.93
CA ASP A 181 2.87 1.07 7.30
C ASP A 181 4.03 1.99 6.94
N GLY A 182 3.71 3.25 6.66
CA GLY A 182 4.69 4.29 6.38
C GLY A 182 4.16 5.69 6.68
N PRO A 183 4.99 6.73 6.52
CA PRO A 183 4.56 8.10 6.78
C PRO A 183 3.33 8.48 5.96
N SER A 184 3.31 8.14 4.67
CA SER A 184 2.24 8.50 3.72
C SER A 184 1.05 7.55 3.70
N GLY A 185 0.86 6.74 4.74
CA GLY A 185 -0.27 5.82 4.84
C GLY A 185 0.15 4.37 5.12
N GLY A 186 -0.74 3.43 4.81
CA GLY A 186 -0.56 2.03 5.15
C GLY A 186 -1.35 1.12 4.23
N ILE A 187 -0.91 -0.12 4.14
CA ILE A 187 -1.54 -1.19 3.40
C ILE A 187 -1.61 -2.43 4.27
N TRP A 188 -2.76 -3.08 4.29
CA TRP A 188 -2.95 -4.33 4.99
C TRP A 188 -3.98 -5.17 4.24
N GLY A 189 -4.05 -6.45 4.53
CA GLY A 189 -5.07 -7.28 3.91
C GLY A 189 -5.53 -8.42 4.79
N TYR A 190 -6.59 -9.04 4.31
CA TYR A 190 -7.26 -10.17 4.92
C TYR A 190 -7.39 -11.26 3.86
N VAL A 191 -7.34 -12.50 4.29
CA VAL A 191 -7.54 -13.70 3.48
C VAL A 191 -8.63 -14.55 4.14
N LYS A 192 -9.34 -15.30 3.30
CA LYS A 192 -10.28 -16.33 3.73
C LYS A 192 -10.16 -17.52 2.79
N VAL A 193 -10.14 -18.71 3.38
CA VAL A 193 -10.09 -19.97 2.63
C VAL A 193 -11.40 -20.72 2.84
N GLU A 194 -12.03 -21.12 1.74
CA GLU A 194 -13.21 -21.99 1.72
C GLU A 194 -12.87 -23.34 1.11
N ASN A 195 -13.46 -24.39 1.68
CA ASN A 195 -13.27 -25.78 1.27
C ASN A 195 -11.79 -26.22 1.19
N GLU A 196 -10.91 -25.58 1.97
CA GLU A 196 -9.45 -25.80 2.00
C GLU A 196 -8.70 -25.49 0.68
N THR A 197 -9.42 -25.24 -0.43
CA THR A 197 -8.84 -25.12 -1.77
C THR A 197 -9.07 -23.77 -2.44
N THR A 198 -10.00 -22.96 -1.95
CA THR A 198 -10.37 -21.69 -2.58
C THR A 198 -10.05 -20.53 -1.67
N LEU A 199 -9.14 -19.65 -2.10
CA LEU A 199 -8.77 -18.45 -1.37
C LEU A 199 -9.38 -17.20 -2.00
N GLU A 200 -9.87 -16.30 -1.17
CA GLU A 200 -10.05 -14.90 -1.53
C GLU A 200 -9.26 -14.00 -0.58
N ALA A 201 -8.91 -12.81 -1.08
CA ALA A 201 -8.23 -11.78 -0.33
C ALA A 201 -8.90 -10.42 -0.54
N ILE A 202 -8.87 -9.63 0.52
CA ILE A 202 -9.24 -8.22 0.52
C ILE A 202 -8.02 -7.43 0.95
N ILE A 203 -7.56 -6.51 0.11
CA ILE A 203 -6.43 -5.63 0.42
C ILE A 203 -6.97 -4.22 0.57
N LEU A 204 -6.62 -3.58 1.69
CA LEU A 204 -7.02 -2.24 2.06
C LEU A 204 -5.79 -1.36 2.08
N GLN A 205 -5.92 -0.16 1.52
CA GLN A 205 -4.86 0.83 1.54
C GLN A 205 -5.44 2.19 1.94
N LYS A 206 -4.68 2.95 2.71
CA LYS A 206 -4.85 4.39 2.89
C LYS A 206 -3.59 5.11 2.43
N GLU A 207 -3.76 6.23 1.74
CA GLU A 207 -2.68 7.08 1.25
C GLU A 207 -2.96 8.55 1.61
N THR A 208 -1.97 9.19 2.23
CA THR A 208 -1.94 10.62 2.51
C THR A 208 -0.77 11.25 1.73
N PRO A 209 -0.97 12.42 1.08
CA PRO A 209 0.09 13.09 0.32
C PRO A 209 1.33 13.35 1.20
N THR A 210 2.51 12.98 0.70
CA THR A 210 3.79 13.16 1.42
C THR A 210 4.14 14.63 1.67
N SER A 211 3.54 15.57 0.93
CA SER A 211 3.73 17.01 1.12
C SER A 211 3.33 17.50 2.51
N LEU A 212 2.60 16.70 3.28
CA LEU A 212 2.12 17.03 4.64
C LEU A 212 3.19 16.86 5.73
N PHE A 213 4.29 16.15 5.48
CA PHE A 213 5.30 15.85 6.51
C PHE A 213 6.40 16.92 6.66
N SER A 214 6.38 17.95 5.81
CA SER A 214 7.36 19.04 5.84
C SER A 214 6.69 20.38 5.51
N PRO A 215 5.84 20.95 6.40
CA PRO A 215 5.32 22.29 6.19
C PRO A 215 6.50 23.28 6.13
N PRO A 216 6.47 24.28 5.23
CA PRO A 216 7.40 25.40 5.28
C PRO A 216 7.34 26.06 6.66
N GLU A 217 8.48 26.40 7.25
CA GLU A 217 8.52 27.12 8.53
C GLU A 217 7.68 28.40 8.45
N GLY A 218 6.68 28.53 9.32
CA GLY A 218 5.93 29.77 9.54
C GLY A 218 4.54 29.87 8.92
N ASP A 219 4.03 28.83 8.26
CA ASP A 219 2.64 28.83 7.75
C ASP A 219 1.68 28.19 8.76
N PRO A 220 0.76 28.95 9.39
CA PRO A 220 -0.04 28.48 10.53
C PRO A 220 -1.31 27.70 10.16
N ASP A 221 -1.50 27.31 8.89
CA ASP A 221 -2.66 26.50 8.50
C ASP A 221 -2.21 25.11 8.01
N PRO A 222 -2.45 24.02 8.77
CA PRO A 222 -2.15 22.68 8.32
C PRO A 222 -3.06 22.41 7.12
N CYS A 223 -2.41 22.28 5.96
CA CYS A 223 -3.00 22.10 4.64
C CYS A 223 -4.32 21.32 4.67
N PRO A 224 -5.39 21.75 3.97
CA PRO A 224 -6.54 20.90 3.70
C PRO A 224 -6.05 19.54 3.20
N CYS A 225 -6.19 18.51 4.03
CA CYS A 225 -5.63 17.20 3.75
C CYS A 225 -6.52 16.52 2.71
N ASP A 226 -5.89 15.80 1.80
CA ASP A 226 -6.58 14.84 0.96
C ASP A 226 -6.21 13.45 1.47
N ILE A 227 -7.18 12.54 1.53
CA ILE A 227 -6.95 11.14 1.83
C ILE A 227 -7.58 10.27 0.75
N THR A 228 -6.81 9.30 0.30
CA THR A 228 -7.25 8.29 -0.66
C THR A 228 -7.30 6.94 0.04
N PHE A 229 -8.45 6.28 -0.04
CA PHE A 229 -8.61 4.89 0.37
C PHE A 229 -8.79 4.01 -0.85
N ARG A 230 -8.18 2.84 -0.82
CA ARG A 230 -8.27 1.84 -1.89
C ARG A 230 -8.67 0.50 -1.31
N ILE A 231 -9.52 -0.20 -2.03
CA ILE A 231 -9.97 -1.54 -1.69
C ILE A 231 -9.74 -2.40 -2.91
N PHE A 232 -9.05 -3.52 -2.74
CA PHE A 232 -8.97 -4.58 -3.73
C PHE A 232 -9.68 -5.80 -3.21
N VAL A 233 -10.56 -6.38 -4.01
CA VAL A 233 -11.21 -7.65 -3.74
C VAL A 233 -10.78 -8.61 -4.84
N SER A 234 -10.14 -9.71 -4.44
CA SER A 234 -9.70 -10.72 -5.40
C SER A 234 -10.88 -11.51 -5.98
N ASN A 235 -10.68 -12.07 -7.16
CA ASN A 235 -11.47 -13.20 -7.60
C ASN A 235 -11.07 -14.45 -6.77
N PRO A 236 -11.96 -15.44 -6.60
CA PRO A 236 -11.60 -16.71 -5.98
C PRO A 236 -10.40 -17.37 -6.68
N GLN A 237 -9.39 -17.73 -5.89
CA GLN A 237 -8.15 -18.35 -6.33
C GLN A 237 -8.12 -19.82 -5.91
N ASP A 238 -7.96 -20.70 -6.89
CA ASP A 238 -7.74 -22.13 -6.67
C ASP A 238 -6.30 -22.38 -6.21
N LEU A 239 -6.15 -22.77 -4.94
CA LEU A 239 -4.86 -22.99 -4.28
C LEU A 239 -4.10 -24.18 -4.85
N THR A 240 -4.81 -25.18 -5.41
CA THR A 240 -4.18 -26.37 -5.99
C THR A 240 -3.34 -26.06 -7.22
N LYS A 241 -3.56 -24.89 -7.83
CA LYS A 241 -2.84 -24.41 -9.02
C LYS A 241 -1.64 -23.52 -8.70
N VAL A 242 -1.56 -22.97 -7.48
CA VAL A 242 -0.56 -21.96 -7.11
C VAL A 242 0.35 -22.40 -5.98
N LEU A 243 -0.12 -23.31 -5.11
CA LEU A 243 0.71 -23.90 -4.07
C LEU A 243 1.46 -25.13 -4.61
N PRO A 244 2.71 -25.37 -4.18
CA PRO A 244 3.41 -26.59 -4.51
C PRO A 244 2.71 -27.80 -3.88
N THR A 245 2.77 -28.94 -4.56
CA THR A 245 2.24 -30.21 -4.02
C THR A 245 3.01 -30.57 -2.76
N SER A 246 2.29 -30.72 -1.64
CA SER A 246 2.90 -31.20 -0.39
C SER A 246 3.49 -32.59 -0.62
N PRO A 247 4.77 -32.83 -0.27
CA PRO A 247 5.42 -34.12 -0.44
C PRO A 247 4.86 -35.22 0.47
#